data_AF-A0A432TJZ9-F1
#
_entry.id   AF-A0A432TJZ9-F1
#
_cell.length_a   1.000
_cell.length_b   1.000
_cell.length_c   1.000
_cell.angle_alpha   90.00
_cell.angle_beta   90.00
_cell.angle_gamma   90.00
#
_symmetry.space_group_name_H-M   'P 1'
#
loop_
_entity.id
_entity.type
_entity.pdbx_description
1 polymer ?
#
loop_
_entity_poly.entity_id
_entity_poly.type
_entity_poly.pdbx_seq_one_letter_code
_entity_poly.pdbx_strand_id
1 'polypeptide(L)'
;MMGVLSIKIIITGAVQGVGFRPFVYKIAQQFDLLGEVYNDSVGVVIIVQCTQTQFDKLLLSLNNDAPELSRIIDISIVDNYQDDKVYKDFSISKSRKGKASAVVLPDACICNDCIDDITDKNNRRYGYAFTNCTNCGPRFSIIKEIPYDRKSTSMSVFTMCKQCEKEYQNPIDRRFHAQPNACAECGPKLQLTDALGKHVVTKSIVEKTASLLKQGKIVAIKGIGGFHLACLASIESAVVALRERKHRKHKPF
;
A
#
# COMPACT_ATOMS: atom_id res chain seq x y z
N MET A 1 1.53 -41.52 14.78
CA MET A 1 2.31 -40.49 14.05
C MET A 1 1.32 -39.55 13.40
N MET A 2 1.16 -38.32 13.89
CA MET A 2 0.32 -37.33 13.22
C MET A 2 0.97 -37.04 11.87
N GLY A 3 0.30 -37.40 10.78
CA GLY A 3 0.82 -37.18 9.43
C GLY A 3 1.03 -35.69 9.18
N VAL A 4 2.23 -35.32 8.73
CA VAL A 4 2.50 -33.98 8.22
C VAL A 4 1.82 -33.88 6.86
N LEU A 5 0.85 -32.99 6.74
CA LEU A 5 0.15 -32.68 5.50
C LEU A 5 0.92 -31.59 4.77
N SER A 6 1.07 -31.72 3.45
CA SER A 6 1.49 -30.62 2.59
C SER A 6 0.25 -30.10 1.87
N ILE A 7 -0.05 -28.81 2.05
CA ILE A 7 -1.30 -28.22 1.55
C ILE A 7 -0.96 -26.94 0.81
N LYS A 8 -1.59 -26.77 -0.35
CA LYS A 8 -1.56 -25.53 -1.12
C LYS A 8 -2.93 -24.88 -1.08
N ILE A 9 -2.98 -23.65 -0.58
CA ILE A 9 -4.17 -22.81 -0.50
C ILE A 9 -4.02 -21.67 -1.49
N ILE A 10 -5.05 -21.43 -2.29
CA ILE A 10 -5.13 -20.33 -3.26
C ILE A 10 -6.28 -19.43 -2.82
N ILE A 11 -5.94 -18.20 -2.45
CA ILE A 11 -6.90 -17.20 -2.00
C ILE A 11 -7.09 -16.20 -3.13
N THR A 12 -8.32 -16.04 -3.59
CA THR A 12 -8.67 -15.12 -4.67
C THR A 12 -9.57 -13.99 -4.18
N GLY A 13 -9.58 -12.89 -4.93
CA GLY A 13 -10.30 -11.67 -4.59
C GLY A 13 -9.37 -10.48 -4.39
N ALA A 14 -9.82 -9.51 -3.60
CA ALA A 14 -9.10 -8.28 -3.33
C ALA A 14 -8.12 -8.49 -2.16
N VAL A 15 -7.12 -9.33 -2.40
CA VAL A 15 -6.19 -9.84 -1.36
C VAL A 15 -4.74 -9.42 -1.58
N GLN A 16 -4.45 -8.72 -2.68
CA GLN A 16 -3.12 -8.19 -2.95
C GLN A 16 -3.03 -6.70 -2.58
N GLY A 17 -1.94 -6.33 -1.91
CA GLY A 17 -1.69 -4.94 -1.49
C GLY A 17 -2.38 -4.50 -0.20
N VAL A 18 -2.91 -5.45 0.58
CA VAL A 18 -3.60 -5.22 1.86
C VAL A 18 -2.83 -5.72 3.08
N GLY A 19 -1.56 -6.07 2.91
CA GLY A 19 -0.80 -6.73 3.99
C GLY A 19 -1.17 -8.20 4.20
N PHE A 20 -1.81 -8.87 3.23
CA PHE A 20 -2.18 -10.29 3.36
C PHE A 20 -0.97 -11.22 3.56
N ARG A 21 0.13 -11.00 2.83
CA ARG A 21 1.40 -11.75 3.03
C ARG A 21 1.95 -11.60 4.47
N PRO A 22 2.12 -10.36 5.00
CA PRO A 22 2.39 -10.10 6.42
C PRO A 22 1.46 -10.83 7.39
N PHE A 23 0.15 -10.79 7.12
CA PHE A 23 -0.86 -11.41 7.96
C PHE A 23 -0.69 -12.93 8.04
N VAL A 24 -0.57 -13.59 6.90
CA VAL A 24 -0.31 -15.05 6.83
C VAL A 24 1.00 -15.41 7.52
N TYR A 25 2.06 -14.60 7.33
CA TYR A 25 3.34 -14.81 8.00
C TYR A 25 3.20 -14.74 9.53
N LYS A 26 2.44 -13.76 10.06
CA LYS A 26 2.19 -13.65 11.51
C LYS A 26 1.45 -14.85 12.07
N ILE A 27 0.40 -15.31 11.37
CA ILE A 27 -0.34 -16.52 11.75
C ILE A 27 0.59 -17.74 11.74
N ALA A 28 1.42 -17.86 10.70
CA ALA A 28 2.35 -18.97 10.58
C ALA A 28 3.34 -19.01 11.73
N GLN A 29 3.87 -17.87 12.16
CA GLN A 29 4.74 -17.78 13.34
C GLN A 29 4.00 -18.11 14.64
N GLN A 30 2.74 -17.69 14.78
CA GLN A 30 1.94 -17.96 15.98
C GLN A 30 1.60 -19.45 16.16
N PHE A 31 1.46 -20.19 15.06
CA PHE A 31 1.08 -21.61 15.08
C PHE A 31 2.21 -22.56 14.69
N ASP A 32 3.45 -22.08 14.64
CA ASP A 32 4.64 -22.84 14.25
C ASP A 32 4.46 -23.59 12.91
N LEU A 33 3.88 -22.92 11.92
CA LEU A 33 3.69 -23.46 10.58
C LEU A 33 4.99 -23.38 9.79
N LEU A 34 5.20 -24.33 8.88
CA LEU A 34 6.34 -24.36 7.97
C LEU A 34 5.84 -24.18 6.54
N GLY A 35 6.50 -23.37 5.71
CA GLY A 35 6.00 -23.12 4.37
C GLY A 35 6.39 -21.79 3.74
N GLU A 36 5.56 -21.33 2.81
CA GLU A 36 5.73 -20.02 2.18
C GLU A 36 4.40 -19.38 1.80
N VAL A 37 4.41 -18.05 1.73
CA VAL A 37 3.33 -17.26 1.14
C VAL A 37 3.88 -16.33 0.06
N TYR A 38 3.22 -16.28 -1.09
CA TYR A 38 3.59 -15.38 -2.18
C TYR A 38 2.36 -14.89 -2.95
N ASN A 39 2.52 -13.77 -3.65
CA ASN A 39 1.51 -13.33 -4.61
C ASN A 39 1.77 -13.99 -5.96
N ASP A 40 0.71 -14.43 -6.62
CA ASP A 40 0.76 -14.79 -8.03
C ASP A 40 -0.17 -13.91 -8.86
N SER A 41 -0.47 -14.32 -10.09
CA SER A 41 -1.30 -13.54 -11.00
C SER A 41 -2.80 -13.69 -10.75
N VAL A 42 -3.21 -14.64 -9.91
CA VAL A 42 -4.60 -14.93 -9.56
C VAL A 42 -4.94 -14.37 -8.18
N GLY A 43 -4.01 -14.42 -7.22
CA GLY A 43 -4.26 -14.00 -5.84
C GLY A 43 -3.06 -14.20 -4.92
N VAL A 44 -3.32 -14.71 -3.72
CA VAL A 44 -2.30 -15.07 -2.72
C VAL A 44 -2.25 -16.58 -2.62
N VAL A 45 -1.06 -17.15 -2.73
CA VAL A 45 -0.84 -18.59 -2.57
C VAL A 45 -0.08 -18.84 -1.28
N ILE A 46 -0.59 -19.79 -0.50
CA ILE A 46 0.00 -20.28 0.74
C ILE A 46 0.35 -21.74 0.52
N ILE A 47 1.60 -22.10 0.76
CA ILE A 47 2.03 -23.49 0.87
C ILE A 47 2.38 -23.72 2.33
N VAL A 48 1.83 -24.77 2.93
CA VAL A 48 2.06 -25.10 4.33
C VAL A 48 2.28 -26.60 4.53
N GLN A 49 3.28 -26.94 5.34
CA GLN A 49 3.53 -28.27 5.87
C GLN A 49 3.16 -28.27 7.36
N CYS A 50 2.08 -28.95 7.73
CA CYS A 50 1.53 -28.87 9.09
C CYS A 50 0.69 -30.10 9.48
N THR A 51 0.32 -30.18 10.75
CA THR A 51 -0.67 -31.13 11.24
C THR A 51 -2.09 -30.68 10.91
N GLN A 52 -3.07 -31.59 10.93
CA GLN A 52 -4.49 -31.24 10.72
C GLN A 52 -4.96 -30.14 11.68
N THR A 53 -4.60 -30.22 12.96
CA THR A 53 -4.98 -29.21 13.97
C THR A 53 -4.41 -27.82 13.66
N GLN A 54 -3.19 -27.75 13.15
CA GLN A 54 -2.57 -26.49 12.72
C GLN A 54 -3.26 -25.92 11.48
N PHE A 55 -3.63 -26.78 10.53
CA PHE A 55 -4.36 -26.39 9.35
C PHE A 55 -5.75 -25.81 9.69
N ASP A 56 -6.49 -26.46 10.58
CA ASP A 56 -7.81 -26.00 11.01
C ASP A 56 -7.73 -24.60 11.68
N LYS A 57 -6.69 -24.37 12.49
CA LYS A 57 -6.41 -23.05 13.08
C LYS A 57 -6.08 -22.00 12.03
N LEU A 58 -5.26 -22.34 11.03
CA LEU A 58 -4.93 -21.45 9.93
C LEU A 58 -6.20 -21.03 9.17
N LEU A 59 -7.05 -21.99 8.80
CA LEU A 59 -8.32 -21.71 8.11
C LEU A 59 -9.26 -20.84 8.95
N LEU A 60 -9.35 -21.09 10.25
CA LEU A 60 -10.17 -20.27 11.15
C LEU A 60 -9.69 -18.81 11.16
N SER A 61 -8.38 -18.58 11.33
CA SER A 61 -7.82 -17.23 11.32
C SER A 61 -7.92 -16.56 9.95
N LEU A 62 -7.76 -17.29 8.85
CA LEU A 62 -7.95 -16.73 7.50
C LEU A 62 -9.37 -16.20 7.27
N ASN A 63 -10.38 -16.80 7.91
CA ASN A 63 -11.77 -16.36 7.80
C ASN A 63 -12.14 -15.23 8.77
N ASN A 64 -11.60 -15.26 10.00
CA ASN A 64 -12.03 -14.35 11.07
C ASN A 64 -11.15 -13.11 11.22
N ASP A 65 -9.85 -13.23 10.92
CA ASP A 65 -8.84 -12.21 11.26
C ASP A 65 -8.24 -11.53 10.02
N ALA A 66 -8.83 -11.75 8.83
CA ALA A 66 -8.31 -11.24 7.57
C ALA A 66 -8.12 -9.70 7.60
N PRO A 67 -7.12 -9.15 6.88
CA PRO A 67 -6.89 -7.71 6.88
C PRO A 67 -8.14 -6.91 6.50
N GLU A 68 -8.37 -5.76 7.15
CA GLU A 68 -9.60 -4.96 6.99
C GLU A 68 -9.90 -4.55 5.55
N LEU A 69 -8.86 -4.25 4.76
CA LEU A 69 -9.00 -3.88 3.35
C LEU A 69 -9.14 -5.09 2.42
N SER A 70 -9.01 -6.30 2.94
CA SER A 70 -9.08 -7.51 2.13
C SER A 70 -10.51 -7.93 1.90
N ARG A 71 -10.78 -8.44 0.70
CA ARG A 71 -12.05 -9.10 0.40
C ARG A 71 -11.77 -10.42 -0.29
N ILE A 72 -11.86 -11.49 0.49
CA ILE A 72 -11.73 -12.86 -0.01
C ILE A 72 -13.01 -13.20 -0.78
N ILE A 73 -12.86 -13.66 -2.02
CA ILE A 73 -13.97 -14.17 -2.84
C ILE A 73 -14.03 -15.69 -2.74
N ASP A 74 -12.88 -16.34 -2.82
CA ASP A 74 -12.77 -17.79 -2.76
C ASP A 74 -11.46 -18.22 -2.09
N ILE A 75 -11.53 -19.33 -1.37
CA ILE A 75 -10.38 -20.05 -0.80
C ILE A 75 -10.40 -21.45 -1.37
N SER A 76 -9.56 -21.70 -2.37
CA SER A 76 -9.40 -23.01 -3.00
C SER A 76 -8.26 -23.77 -2.33
N ILE A 77 -8.55 -24.98 -1.86
CA ILE A 77 -7.54 -25.91 -1.32
C ILE A 77 -7.22 -26.93 -2.41
N VAL A 78 -5.94 -27.11 -2.72
CA VAL A 78 -5.51 -28.12 -3.68
C VAL A 78 -5.29 -29.44 -2.95
N ASP A 79 -6.17 -30.41 -3.23
CA ASP A 79 -6.07 -31.76 -2.69
C ASP A 79 -4.81 -32.47 -3.17
N ASN A 80 -4.26 -33.34 -2.31
CA ASN A 80 -3.08 -34.17 -2.59
C ASN A 80 -1.84 -33.40 -3.07
N TYR A 81 -1.71 -32.13 -2.68
CA TYR A 81 -0.51 -31.36 -2.98
C TYR A 81 0.70 -32.00 -2.29
N GLN A 82 1.73 -32.31 -3.05
CA GLN A 82 3.02 -32.71 -2.51
C GLN A 82 4.05 -31.69 -2.95
N ASP A 83 4.70 -31.07 -1.96
CA ASP A 83 5.88 -30.25 -2.17
C ASP A 83 7.10 -31.07 -1.77
N ASP A 84 7.99 -31.31 -2.73
CA ASP A 84 9.28 -31.96 -2.47
C ASP A 84 10.20 -31.09 -1.60
N LYS A 85 9.88 -29.80 -1.46
CA LYS A 85 10.64 -28.87 -0.64
C LYS A 85 10.36 -29.11 0.84
N VAL A 86 11.41 -29.36 1.60
CA VAL A 86 11.35 -29.38 3.07
C VAL A 86 11.52 -27.96 3.59
N TYR A 87 10.48 -27.43 4.24
CA TYR A 87 10.52 -26.12 4.87
C TYR A 87 11.06 -26.25 6.30
N LYS A 88 11.98 -25.36 6.69
CA LYS A 88 12.50 -25.27 8.07
C LYS A 88 11.87 -24.11 8.85
N ASP A 89 11.24 -23.20 8.13
CA ASP A 89 10.58 -22.00 8.61
C ASP A 89 9.40 -21.65 7.69
N PHE A 90 8.68 -20.59 8.04
CA PHE A 90 7.70 -19.97 7.17
C PHE A 90 8.24 -18.66 6.60
N SER A 91 8.13 -18.45 5.28
CA SER A 91 8.70 -17.27 4.63
C SER A 91 7.75 -16.56 3.66
N ILE A 92 7.92 -15.25 3.49
CA ILE A 92 7.27 -14.50 2.40
C ILE A 92 8.18 -14.57 1.18
N SER A 93 7.81 -15.37 0.18
CA SER A 93 8.65 -15.61 -0.99
C SER A 93 8.32 -14.70 -2.18
N LYS A 94 9.17 -14.76 -3.21
CA LYS A 94 9.07 -13.89 -4.40
C LYS A 94 7.77 -14.18 -5.17
N SER A 95 7.12 -13.12 -5.64
CA SER A 95 5.91 -13.23 -6.44
C SER A 95 6.15 -13.95 -7.78
N ARG A 96 5.19 -14.80 -8.19
CA ARG A 96 5.26 -15.61 -9.42
C ARG A 96 4.35 -15.04 -10.51
N LYS A 97 4.86 -14.92 -11.73
CA LYS A 97 4.09 -14.42 -12.88
C LYS A 97 3.23 -15.53 -13.49
N GLY A 98 2.14 -15.15 -14.13
CA GLY A 98 1.14 -16.00 -14.77
C GLY A 98 0.13 -15.14 -15.53
N LYS A 99 -1.00 -15.72 -15.96
CA LYS A 99 -2.09 -14.93 -16.57
C LYS A 99 -2.76 -14.08 -15.49
N ALA A 100 -2.80 -12.76 -15.70
CA ALA A 100 -3.33 -11.80 -14.72
C ALA A 100 -4.85 -11.89 -14.59
N SER A 101 -5.32 -12.25 -13.40
CA SER A 101 -6.74 -12.28 -13.02
C SER A 101 -7.00 -11.76 -11.60
N ALA A 102 -5.97 -11.34 -10.85
CA ALA A 102 -6.14 -10.81 -9.50
C ALA A 102 -6.86 -9.45 -9.48
N VAL A 103 -7.73 -9.27 -8.49
CA VAL A 103 -8.47 -8.01 -8.30
C VAL A 103 -7.54 -6.95 -7.71
N VAL A 104 -7.47 -5.79 -8.38
CA VAL A 104 -6.72 -4.63 -7.91
C VAL A 104 -7.61 -3.78 -7.01
N LEU A 105 -7.12 -3.43 -5.83
CA LEU A 105 -7.87 -2.60 -4.88
C LEU A 105 -7.83 -1.12 -5.23
N PRO A 106 -8.90 -0.37 -4.88
CA PRO A 106 -8.91 1.07 -4.99
C PRO A 106 -7.84 1.69 -4.07
N ASP A 107 -7.51 2.95 -4.35
CA ASP A 107 -6.67 3.75 -3.46
C ASP A 107 -7.36 3.98 -2.11
N ALA A 108 -6.59 3.99 -1.02
CA ALA A 108 -7.10 4.20 0.34
C ALA A 108 -6.61 5.54 0.91
N CYS A 109 -7.48 6.22 1.66
CA CYS A 109 -7.11 7.40 2.45
C CYS A 109 -6.06 7.04 3.51
N ILE A 110 -5.28 8.03 3.95
CA ILE A 110 -4.29 7.88 5.03
C ILE A 110 -4.98 7.40 6.32
N CYS A 111 -4.38 6.43 7.02
CA CYS A 111 -4.88 5.96 8.32
C CYS A 111 -4.39 6.83 9.48
N ASN A 112 -5.03 6.71 10.65
CA ASN A 112 -4.68 7.47 11.85
C ASN A 112 -3.21 7.26 12.26
N ASP A 113 -2.69 6.03 12.23
CA ASP A 113 -1.27 5.77 12.57
C ASP A 113 -0.28 6.53 11.66
N CYS A 114 -0.64 6.71 10.38
CA CYS A 114 0.18 7.46 9.44
C CYS A 114 -0.01 8.97 9.60
N ILE A 115 -1.16 9.43 10.11
CA ILE A 115 -1.36 10.82 10.52
C ILE A 115 -0.48 11.14 11.74
N ASP A 116 -0.42 10.24 12.72
CA ASP A 116 0.44 10.39 13.90
C ASP A 116 1.92 10.50 13.48
N ASP A 117 2.36 9.67 12.53
CA ASP A 117 3.73 9.72 11.99
C ASP A 117 4.12 11.06 11.37
N ILE A 118 3.20 11.70 10.64
CA ILE A 118 3.49 12.96 9.96
C ILE A 118 3.32 14.17 10.88
N THR A 119 2.67 14.01 12.03
CA THR A 119 2.41 15.08 13.01
C THR A 119 3.35 15.04 14.21
N ASP A 120 3.94 13.89 14.53
CA ASP A 120 4.96 13.75 15.58
C ASP A 120 6.33 14.27 15.11
N LYS A 121 6.83 15.32 15.77
CA LYS A 121 8.13 15.96 15.50
C LYS A 121 9.33 15.04 15.71
N ASN A 122 9.18 14.03 16.55
CA ASN A 122 10.25 13.06 16.84
C ASN A 122 10.25 11.90 15.82
N ASN A 123 9.18 11.78 15.02
CA ASN A 123 9.09 10.75 14.01
C ASN A 123 9.91 11.14 12.76
N ARG A 124 10.63 10.16 12.19
CA ARG A 124 11.43 10.37 10.97
C ARG A 124 10.59 10.77 9.74
N ARG A 125 9.28 10.56 9.79
CA ARG A 125 8.32 10.94 8.74
C ARG A 125 7.57 12.22 9.05
N TYR A 126 7.97 12.99 10.06
CA TYR A 126 7.39 14.29 10.36
C TYR A 126 7.32 15.17 9.11
N GLY A 127 6.11 15.64 8.76
CA GLY A 127 5.87 16.45 7.57
C GLY A 127 6.07 15.77 6.21
N TYR A 128 6.30 14.45 6.16
CA TYR A 128 6.51 13.73 4.89
C TYR A 128 5.19 13.46 4.16
N ALA A 129 5.04 14.07 2.98
CA ALA A 129 3.78 14.12 2.23
C ALA A 129 3.32 12.80 1.59
N PHE A 130 4.19 11.79 1.53
CA PHE A 130 3.90 10.51 0.85
C PHE A 130 3.88 9.32 1.83
N THR A 131 3.71 9.59 3.13
CA THR A 131 3.61 8.54 4.16
C THR A 131 2.42 7.62 3.91
N ASN A 132 2.69 6.32 3.97
CA ASN A 132 1.68 5.26 3.91
C ASN A 132 2.16 4.01 4.68
N CYS A 133 1.26 3.04 4.83
CA CYS A 133 1.53 1.70 5.36
C CYS A 133 0.76 0.64 4.53
N THR A 134 0.76 -0.62 4.98
CA THR A 134 -0.01 -1.69 4.34
C THR A 134 -1.52 -1.42 4.31
N ASN A 135 -2.02 -0.61 5.24
CA ASN A 135 -3.44 -0.36 5.47
C ASN A 135 -3.95 0.95 4.85
N CYS A 136 -3.09 1.73 4.16
CA CYS A 136 -3.50 2.98 3.54
C CYS A 136 -2.67 3.36 2.31
N GLY A 137 -3.07 4.44 1.64
CA GLY A 137 -2.32 5.07 0.56
C GLY A 137 -2.65 4.51 -0.83
N PRO A 138 -1.88 4.92 -1.85
CA PRO A 138 -2.17 4.56 -3.23
C PRO A 138 -2.01 3.06 -3.51
N ARG A 139 -2.89 2.53 -4.35
CA ARG A 139 -2.93 1.16 -4.87
C ARG A 139 -3.16 1.24 -6.38
N PHE A 140 -4.42 1.19 -6.83
CA PHE A 140 -4.78 1.24 -8.25
C PHE A 140 -4.02 2.31 -9.04
N SER A 141 -3.92 3.53 -8.50
CA SER A 141 -3.25 4.67 -9.14
C SER A 141 -1.75 4.48 -9.44
N ILE A 142 -1.07 3.54 -8.75
CA ILE A 142 0.39 3.36 -8.86
C ILE A 142 0.80 2.01 -9.40
N ILE A 143 -0.12 1.05 -9.54
CA ILE A 143 0.16 -0.29 -10.02
C ILE A 143 0.30 -0.27 -11.54
N LYS A 144 1.39 -0.85 -12.05
CA LYS A 144 1.64 -1.02 -13.49
C LYS A 144 1.28 -2.42 -13.96
N GLU A 145 1.59 -3.44 -13.16
CA GLU A 145 1.32 -4.84 -13.47
C GLU A 145 1.08 -5.67 -12.20
N ILE A 146 0.45 -6.83 -12.36
CA ILE A 146 0.27 -7.85 -11.32
C ILE A 146 1.26 -9.00 -11.59
N PRO A 147 1.86 -9.63 -10.56
CA PRO A 147 1.57 -9.53 -9.12
C PRO A 147 1.98 -8.21 -8.45
N TYR A 148 1.26 -7.82 -7.38
CA TYR A 148 1.56 -6.61 -6.61
C TYR A 148 2.88 -6.72 -5.84
N ASP A 149 3.87 -6.02 -6.36
CA ASP A 149 5.24 -5.93 -5.86
C ASP A 149 5.79 -4.56 -6.22
N ARG A 150 6.73 -4.01 -5.43
CA ARG A 150 7.26 -2.65 -5.62
C ARG A 150 7.76 -2.42 -7.04
N LYS A 151 8.47 -3.40 -7.61
CA LYS A 151 8.99 -3.39 -9.00
C LYS A 151 7.90 -3.17 -10.04
N SER A 152 6.68 -3.59 -9.74
CA SER A 152 5.50 -3.52 -10.59
C SER A 152 4.66 -2.27 -10.34
N THR A 153 5.21 -1.25 -9.67
CA THR A 153 4.53 0.02 -9.38
C THR A 153 5.34 1.23 -9.86
N SER A 154 4.76 2.43 -9.80
CA SER A 154 5.50 3.68 -9.98
C SER A 154 6.58 3.92 -8.91
N MET A 155 6.54 3.18 -7.79
CA MET A 155 7.57 3.23 -6.75
C MET A 155 8.87 2.50 -7.11
N SER A 156 8.90 1.78 -8.25
CA SER A 156 10.06 1.03 -8.74
C SER A 156 11.33 1.87 -8.93
N VAL A 157 11.19 3.16 -9.24
CA VAL A 157 12.34 4.08 -9.44
C VAL A 157 12.90 4.65 -8.13
N PHE A 158 12.22 4.41 -7.01
CA PHE A 158 12.62 4.88 -5.69
C PHE A 158 13.21 3.71 -4.88
N THR A 159 14.53 3.59 -4.87
CA THR A 159 15.21 2.55 -4.06
C THR A 159 15.06 2.85 -2.58
N MET A 160 14.64 1.87 -1.77
CA MET A 160 14.47 2.07 -0.32
C MET A 160 15.82 2.37 0.36
N CYS A 161 15.86 3.35 1.27
CA CYS A 161 17.02 3.52 2.14
C CYS A 161 17.08 2.40 3.19
N LYS A 162 18.24 2.26 3.84
CA LYS A 162 18.49 1.21 4.86
C LYS A 162 17.39 1.15 5.94
N GLN A 163 16.88 2.30 6.38
CA GLN A 163 15.84 2.33 7.41
C GLN A 163 14.47 1.88 6.89
N CYS A 164 14.09 2.31 5.68
CA CYS A 164 12.86 1.81 5.04
C CYS A 164 12.92 0.31 4.77
N GLU A 165 14.11 -0.20 4.41
CA GLU A 165 14.32 -1.63 4.17
C GLU A 165 14.22 -2.45 5.46
N LYS A 166 14.79 -1.95 6.57
CA LYS A 166 14.60 -2.56 7.90
C LYS A 166 13.14 -2.67 8.29
N GLU A 167 12.37 -1.59 8.15
CA GLU A 167 10.92 -1.60 8.43
C GLU A 167 10.17 -2.57 7.49
N TYR A 168 10.57 -2.63 6.21
CA TYR A 168 9.96 -3.51 5.22
C TYR A 168 10.18 -4.99 5.53
N GLN A 169 11.35 -5.35 6.09
CA GLN A 169 11.73 -6.71 6.44
C GLN A 169 11.33 -7.12 7.87
N ASN A 170 10.95 -6.18 8.73
CA ASN A 170 10.67 -6.43 10.13
C ASN A 170 9.20 -6.86 10.36
N PRO A 171 8.90 -8.12 10.77
CA PRO A 171 7.53 -8.61 10.91
C PRO A 171 6.66 -7.89 11.94
N ILE A 172 7.29 -7.27 12.95
CA ILE A 172 6.57 -6.50 13.98
C ILE A 172 6.28 -5.06 13.55
N ASP A 173 6.93 -4.57 12.49
CA ASP A 173 6.68 -3.22 11.98
C ASP A 173 5.39 -3.19 11.14
N ARG A 174 4.58 -2.13 11.31
CA ARG A 174 3.36 -1.93 10.50
C ARG A 174 3.64 -1.74 9.00
N ARG A 175 4.90 -1.49 8.62
CA ARG A 175 5.36 -1.35 7.24
C ARG A 175 5.98 -2.62 6.69
N PHE A 176 5.88 -3.74 7.41
CA PHE A 176 6.29 -5.06 6.93
C PHE A 176 5.64 -5.36 5.57
N HIS A 177 6.45 -5.57 4.54
CA HIS A 177 6.02 -5.72 3.14
C HIS A 177 5.09 -4.62 2.57
N ALA A 178 5.11 -3.40 3.12
CA ALA A 178 4.47 -2.24 2.51
C ALA A 178 5.21 -1.85 1.23
N GLN A 179 4.70 -2.31 0.07
CA GLN A 179 5.33 -2.07 -1.24
C GLN A 179 5.60 -0.59 -1.56
N PRO A 180 4.73 0.38 -1.18
CA PRO A 180 4.99 1.79 -1.41
C PRO A 180 5.73 2.49 -0.25
N ASN A 181 6.37 1.73 0.67
CA ASN A 181 7.12 2.31 1.78
C ASN A 181 8.21 3.27 1.28
N ALA A 182 8.27 4.44 1.90
CA ALA A 182 9.26 5.47 1.62
C ALA A 182 9.38 6.45 2.79
N CYS A 183 10.39 7.32 2.70
CA CYS A 183 10.61 8.46 3.59
C CYS A 183 11.24 9.63 2.81
N ALA A 184 11.50 10.75 3.47
CA ALA A 184 12.06 11.95 2.84
C ALA A 184 13.42 11.74 2.16
N GLU A 185 14.19 10.72 2.59
CA GLU A 185 15.50 10.40 1.99
C GLU A 185 15.38 9.67 0.66
N CYS A 186 14.47 8.68 0.58
CA CYS A 186 14.45 7.70 -0.50
C CYS A 186 13.22 7.78 -1.40
N GLY A 187 12.23 8.58 -1.02
CA GLY A 187 10.94 8.65 -1.67
C GLY A 187 10.73 9.85 -2.58
N PRO A 188 9.51 9.99 -3.11
CA PRO A 188 9.10 11.17 -3.87
C PRO A 188 9.24 12.46 -3.05
N LYS A 189 9.45 13.57 -3.76
CA LYS A 189 9.57 14.91 -3.17
C LYS A 189 8.53 15.84 -3.76
N LEU A 190 8.04 16.76 -2.94
CA LEU A 190 7.17 17.83 -3.41
C LEU A 190 7.98 18.83 -4.25
N GLN A 191 7.30 19.44 -5.20
CA GLN A 191 7.81 20.57 -5.98
C GLN A 191 6.70 21.62 -6.11
N LEU A 192 7.08 22.88 -6.06
CA LEU A 192 6.20 24.01 -6.34
C LEU A 192 6.78 24.81 -7.50
N THR A 193 5.94 25.10 -8.49
CA THR A 193 6.28 25.95 -9.63
C THR A 193 5.30 27.13 -9.72
N ASP A 194 5.75 28.22 -10.32
CA ASP A 194 4.86 29.31 -10.72
C ASP A 194 4.14 28.99 -12.05
N ALA A 195 3.37 29.96 -12.56
CA ALA A 195 2.60 29.82 -13.79
C ALA A 195 3.47 29.70 -15.07
N LEU A 196 4.76 30.06 -15.00
CA LEU A 196 5.72 29.91 -16.09
C LEU A 196 6.51 28.60 -15.98
N GLY A 197 6.21 27.76 -14.99
CA GLY A 197 6.91 26.51 -14.73
C GLY A 197 8.23 26.69 -13.97
N LYS A 198 8.54 27.90 -13.49
CA LYS A 198 9.77 28.15 -12.73
C LYS A 198 9.62 27.67 -11.29
N HIS A 199 10.64 26.99 -10.78
CA HIS A 199 10.67 26.51 -9.40
C HIS A 199 10.57 27.64 -8.38
N VAL A 200 9.67 27.50 -7.41
CA VAL A 200 9.55 28.39 -6.26
C VAL A 200 10.41 27.84 -5.14
N VAL A 201 11.49 28.56 -4.81
CA VAL A 201 12.39 28.19 -3.71
C VAL A 201 11.75 28.56 -2.37
N THR A 202 11.56 27.57 -1.50
CA THR A 202 10.97 27.73 -0.17
C THR A 202 11.48 26.65 0.78
N LYS A 203 11.51 26.94 2.10
CA LYS A 203 11.83 25.95 3.13
C LYS A 203 10.74 24.90 3.29
N SER A 204 9.48 25.32 3.15
CA SER A 204 8.31 24.44 3.23
C SER A 204 7.38 24.70 2.05
N ILE A 205 7.22 23.68 1.20
CA ILE A 205 6.32 23.75 0.04
C ILE A 205 4.86 23.78 0.50
N VAL A 206 4.53 23.03 1.55
CA VAL A 206 3.18 22.97 2.11
C VAL A 206 2.78 24.33 2.68
N GLU A 207 3.63 24.94 3.52
CA GLU A 207 3.35 26.26 4.09
C GLU A 207 3.28 27.36 3.02
N LYS A 208 4.19 27.33 2.04
CA LYS A 208 4.16 28.29 0.94
C LYS A 208 2.89 28.15 0.10
N THR A 209 2.47 26.92 -0.17
CA THR A 209 1.21 26.64 -0.89
C THR A 209 0.01 27.13 -0.10
N ALA A 210 -0.04 26.86 1.21
CA ALA A 210 -1.10 27.36 2.09
C ALA A 210 -1.14 28.90 2.14
N SER A 211 0.03 29.55 2.17
CA SER A 211 0.14 31.01 2.09
C SER A 211 -0.41 31.57 0.77
N LEU A 212 -0.09 30.95 -0.37
CA LEU A 212 -0.62 31.34 -1.68
C LEU A 212 -2.14 31.19 -1.75
N LEU A 213 -2.70 30.10 -1.21
CA LEU A 213 -4.14 29.90 -1.11
C LEU A 213 -4.80 30.98 -0.25
N LYS A 214 -4.19 31.33 0.91
CA LYS A 214 -4.63 32.45 1.78
C LYS A 214 -4.56 33.82 1.11
N GLN A 215 -3.69 33.98 0.11
CA GLN A 215 -3.59 35.18 -0.72
C GLN A 215 -4.58 35.19 -1.91
N GLY A 216 -5.54 34.27 -1.95
CA GLY A 216 -6.53 34.17 -3.03
C GLY A 216 -5.98 33.64 -4.35
N LYS A 217 -4.80 33.00 -4.35
CA LYS A 217 -4.26 32.35 -5.55
C LYS A 217 -4.92 30.99 -5.77
N ILE A 218 -4.93 30.57 -7.04
CA ILE A 218 -5.36 29.24 -7.46
C ILE A 218 -4.10 28.39 -7.66
N VAL A 219 -4.05 27.20 -7.07
CA VAL A 219 -2.91 26.27 -7.17
C VAL A 219 -3.37 24.93 -7.73
N ALA A 220 -2.63 24.38 -8.69
CA ALA A 220 -2.82 23.01 -9.15
C ALA A 220 -2.07 22.04 -8.23
N ILE A 221 -2.79 21.12 -7.59
CA ILE A 221 -2.25 20.13 -6.65
C ILE A 221 -2.35 18.74 -7.28
N LYS A 222 -1.21 18.06 -7.42
CA LYS A 222 -1.16 16.65 -7.81
C LYS A 222 -1.63 15.79 -6.64
N GLY A 223 -2.85 15.27 -6.72
CA GLY A 223 -3.37 14.25 -5.82
C GLY A 223 -2.95 12.85 -6.29
N ILE A 224 -3.61 11.83 -5.72
CA ILE A 224 -3.32 10.42 -6.04
C ILE A 224 -3.77 10.07 -7.47
N GLY A 225 -5.01 10.39 -7.84
CA GLY A 225 -5.58 10.06 -9.15
C GLY A 225 -5.39 11.11 -10.24
N GLY A 226 -4.74 12.24 -9.95
CA GLY A 226 -4.57 13.32 -10.92
C GLY A 226 -4.44 14.71 -10.29
N PHE A 227 -4.49 15.74 -11.12
CA PHE A 227 -4.39 17.14 -10.68
C PHE A 227 -5.76 17.72 -10.33
N HIS A 228 -5.78 18.52 -9.26
CA HIS A 228 -6.93 19.30 -8.83
C HIS A 228 -6.55 20.79 -8.80
N LEU A 229 -7.47 21.67 -9.20
CA LEU A 229 -7.32 23.11 -9.00
C LEU A 229 -7.93 23.48 -7.64
N ALA A 230 -7.15 24.09 -6.78
CA ALA A 230 -7.54 24.48 -5.43
C ALA A 230 -7.47 26.00 -5.24
N CYS A 231 -8.46 26.55 -4.57
CA CYS A 231 -8.49 27.90 -4.02
C CYS A 231 -9.25 27.87 -2.68
N LEU A 232 -9.14 28.91 -1.86
CA LEU A 232 -9.96 28.99 -0.65
C LEU A 232 -11.41 29.33 -1.00
N ALA A 233 -12.34 28.48 -0.56
CA ALA A 233 -13.78 28.68 -0.78
C ALA A 233 -14.34 29.93 -0.08
N SER A 234 -13.67 30.42 0.96
CA SER A 234 -14.02 31.65 1.67
C SER A 234 -13.60 32.93 0.95
N ILE A 235 -12.83 32.85 -0.14
CA ILE A 235 -12.39 34.01 -0.93
C ILE A 235 -13.17 34.02 -2.24
N GLU A 236 -14.24 34.82 -2.28
CA GLU A 236 -15.16 34.89 -3.43
C GLU A 236 -14.45 35.22 -4.74
N SER A 237 -13.54 36.19 -4.74
CA SER A 237 -12.78 36.59 -5.93
C SER A 237 -11.93 35.44 -6.51
N ALA A 238 -11.40 34.56 -5.65
CA ALA A 238 -10.64 33.39 -6.08
C ALA A 238 -11.55 32.32 -6.71
N VAL A 239 -12.74 32.12 -6.14
CA VAL A 239 -13.76 31.20 -6.67
C VAL A 239 -14.27 31.67 -8.03
N VAL A 240 -14.59 32.96 -8.17
CA VAL A 240 -15.01 33.58 -9.45
C VAL A 240 -13.91 33.41 -10.50
N ALA A 241 -12.66 33.77 -10.17
CA ALA A 241 -11.53 33.61 -11.09
C ALA A 241 -11.32 32.15 -11.51
N LEU A 242 -11.54 31.18 -10.61
CA LEU A 242 -11.44 29.75 -10.94
C LEU A 242 -12.55 29.32 -11.91
N ARG A 243 -13.80 29.79 -11.72
CA ARG A 243 -14.91 29.48 -12.64
C ARG A 243 -14.66 30.03 -14.03
N GLU A 244 -14.19 31.27 -14.12
CA GLU A 244 -13.88 31.93 -15.38
C GLU A 244 -12.78 31.18 -16.14
N ARG A 245 -11.64 30.92 -15.49
CA ARG A 245 -10.49 30.24 -16.09
C ARG A 245 -10.78 28.79 -16.47
N LYS A 246 -11.63 28.09 -15.70
CA LYS A 246 -12.03 26.70 -15.98
C LYS A 246 -13.23 26.61 -16.92
N HIS A 247 -13.81 27.75 -17.33
CA HIS A 247 -15.06 27.82 -18.08
C HIS A 247 -16.21 26.99 -17.44
N ARG A 248 -16.32 27.01 -16.11
CA ARG A 248 -17.29 26.22 -15.32
C ARG A 248 -18.27 27.13 -14.57
N LYS A 249 -19.24 27.71 -15.29
CA LYS A 249 -20.15 28.74 -14.78
C LYS A 249 -21.02 28.26 -13.62
N HIS A 250 -21.82 27.20 -13.80
CA HIS A 250 -22.89 26.85 -12.85
C HIS A 250 -22.71 25.53 -12.12
N LYS A 251 -21.86 24.63 -12.63
CA LYS A 251 -21.69 23.31 -12.00
C LYS A 251 -21.11 23.50 -10.58
N PRO A 252 -21.72 22.89 -9.54
CA PRO A 252 -21.23 22.99 -8.16
C PRO A 252 -19.74 22.63 -8.06
N PHE A 253 -19.04 23.29 -7.14
CA PHE A 253 -17.70 22.86 -6.72
C PHE A 253 -17.83 21.93 -5.54
#